data_AF-H0E955-F1
#
_entry.id   AF-H0E955-F1
#
_cell.length_a   1.000
_cell.length_b   1.000
_cell.length_c   1.000
_cell.angle_alpha   90.00
_cell.angle_beta   90.00
_cell.angle_gamma   90.00
#
_symmetry.space_group_name_H-M   'P 1'
#
loop_
_entity.id
_entity.type
_entity.pdbx_description
1 polymer ?
#
loop_
_entity_poly.entity_id
_entity_poly.type
_entity_poly.pdbx_seq_one_letter_code
_entity_poly.pdbx_strand_id
1 'polypeptide(L)' 'MSDHLPSPDDPAAALAAVVALRRTAERLEREAVARAIDQGWTWAQVAEALGVTRQAAHKRHARRGADRHRSEDPTR' A
#
# COMPACT_ATOMS: atom_id res chain seq x y z
N MET A 1 1.73 10.12 19.30
CA MET A 1 0.27 10.04 19.17
C MET A 1 -0.13 8.61 19.41
N SER A 2 -0.47 8.25 20.65
CA SER A 2 -1.12 6.98 20.92
C SER A 2 -2.53 7.12 20.38
N ASP A 3 -2.79 6.52 19.23
CA ASP A 3 -4.11 6.49 18.61
C ASP A 3 -5.04 5.68 19.53
N HIS A 4 -5.93 6.38 20.22
CA HIS A 4 -6.93 5.72 21.06
C HIS A 4 -7.95 5.09 20.12
N LEU A 5 -7.71 3.83 19.76
CA LEU A 5 -8.65 3.06 18.96
C LEU A 5 -9.99 2.96 19.71
N PRO A 6 -11.12 3.20 19.05
CA PRO A 6 -12.44 3.07 19.66
C PRO A 6 -12.67 1.66 20.21
N SER A 7 -13.38 1.58 21.34
CA SER A 7 -13.73 0.30 21.99
C SER A 7 -14.65 -0.54 21.09
N PRO A 8 -14.52 -1.88 21.08
CA PRO A 8 -15.48 -2.77 20.43
C PRO A 8 -16.90 -2.68 21.01
N ASP A 9 -17.08 -2.08 22.19
CA ASP A 9 -18.40 -1.82 22.78
C ASP A 9 -19.22 -0.77 21.99
N ASP A 10 -18.57 -0.02 21.09
CA ASP A 10 -19.22 0.74 20.02
C ASP A 10 -18.81 0.15 18.65
N PRO A 11 -19.54 -0.86 18.13
CA PRO A 11 -19.19 -1.52 16.87
C PRO A 11 -19.17 -0.58 15.67
N ALA A 12 -19.99 0.48 15.68
CA ALA A 12 -20.05 1.42 14.57
C ALA A 12 -18.75 2.25 14.51
N ALA A 13 -18.31 2.80 15.65
CA ALA A 13 -17.04 3.53 15.74
C ALA A 13 -15.84 2.60 15.45
N ALA A 14 -15.84 1.38 16.00
CA ALA A 14 -14.78 0.39 15.78
C ALA A 14 -14.63 0.03 14.29
N LEU A 15 -15.73 -0.28 13.61
CA LEU A 15 -15.69 -0.63 12.18
C LEU A 15 -15.30 0.57 11.32
N ALA A 16 -15.74 1.79 11.65
CA ALA A 16 -15.31 3.00 10.96
C ALA A 16 -13.79 3.22 11.09
N ALA A 17 -13.23 3.03 12.28
CA ALA A 17 -11.78 3.11 12.51
C ALA A 17 -11.03 2.02 11.72
N VAL A 18 -11.52 0.78 11.72
CA VAL A 18 -10.93 -0.31 10.91
C VAL A 18 -10.91 0.04 9.42
N VAL A 19 -11.99 0.62 8.89
CA VAL A 19 -12.03 1.09 7.50
C VAL A 19 -11.01 2.19 7.25
N ALA A 20 -10.88 3.17 8.15
CA ALA A 20 -9.91 4.25 8.03
C ALA A 20 -8.46 3.73 8.07
N LEU A 21 -8.16 2.77 8.95
CA LEU A 21 -6.86 2.12 9.05
C LEU A 21 -6.54 1.31 7.80
N ARG A 22 -7.49 0.52 7.27
CA ARG A 22 -7.30 -0.23 6.02
C ARG A 22 -6.99 0.70 4.84
N ARG A 23 -7.74 1.81 4.69
CA ARG A 23 -7.47 2.81 3.64
C ARG A 23 -6.07 3.43 3.78
N THR A 24 -5.65 3.69 5.02
CA THR A 24 -4.32 4.25 5.31
C THR A 24 -3.22 3.24 5.01
N ALA A 25 -3.37 2.00 5.45
CA ALA A 25 -2.45 0.90 5.17
C ALA A 25 -2.34 0.64 3.66
N GLU A 26 -3.46 0.62 2.94
CA GLU A 26 -3.46 0.46 1.48
C GLU A 26 -2.74 1.59 0.75
N ARG A 27 -2.82 2.83 1.25
CA ARG A 27 -2.08 3.97 0.67
C ARG A 27 -0.58 3.82 0.92
N LEU A 28 -0.20 3.52 2.16
CA LEU A 28 1.20 3.30 2.54
C LEU A 28 1.82 2.14 1.75
N GLU A 29 1.10 1.01 1.64
CA GLU A 29 1.54 -0.15 0.86
C GLU A 29 1.84 0.24 -0.59
N ARG A 30 0.95 1.00 -1.25
CA ARG A 30 1.17 1.43 -2.63
C ARG A 30 2.40 2.32 -2.80
N GLU A 31 2.58 3.28 -1.89
CA GLU A 31 3.74 4.19 -1.92
C GLU A 31 5.05 3.45 -1.66
N ALA A 32 5.04 2.51 -0.70
CA ALA A 32 6.19 1.67 -0.41
C ALA A 32 6.54 0.75 -1.59
N VAL A 33 5.55 0.13 -2.23
CA VAL A 33 5.77 -0.70 -3.43
C VAL A 33 6.35 0.11 -4.57
N ALA A 34 5.80 1.30 -4.86
CA ALA A 34 6.34 2.18 -5.91
C ALA A 34 7.81 2.51 -5.65
N ARG A 35 8.14 2.98 -4.44
CA ARG A 35 9.52 3.27 -4.04
C ARG A 35 10.43 2.06 -4.10
N ALA A 36 9.95 0.86 -3.76
CA ALA A 36 10.76 -0.35 -3.83
C ALA A 36 11.13 -0.67 -5.28
N ILE A 37 10.17 -0.56 -6.21
CA ILE A 37 10.43 -0.75 -7.65
C ILE A 37 11.40 0.31 -8.18
N ASP A 38 11.24 1.58 -7.78
CA ASP A 38 12.17 2.66 -8.17
C ASP A 38 13.59 2.42 -7.64
N GLN A 39 13.72 1.76 -6.49
CA GLN A 39 15.00 1.31 -5.93
C GLN A 39 15.54 0.01 -6.56
N GLY A 40 14.90 -0.49 -7.62
CA GLY A 40 15.33 -1.68 -8.35
C GLY A 40 14.93 -3.01 -7.70
N TRP A 41 14.01 -3.02 -6.74
CA TRP A 41 13.51 -4.28 -6.17
C TRP A 41 12.76 -5.09 -7.24
N THR A 42 12.92 -6.40 -7.17
CA THR A 42 12.15 -7.33 -7.98
C THR A 42 10.76 -7.53 -7.38
N TRP A 43 9.78 -7.87 -8.22
CA TRP A 43 8.44 -8.28 -7.77
C TRP A 43 8.43 -9.47 -6.80
N ALA A 44 9.49 -10.29 -6.79
CA ALA A 44 9.62 -11.39 -5.83
C ALA A 44 9.92 -10.87 -4.42
N GLN A 45 10.87 -9.93 -4.29
CA GLN A 45 11.22 -9.30 -3.02
C GLN A 45 10.05 -8.50 -2.43
N VAL A 46 9.30 -7.79 -3.29
CA VAL A 46 8.08 -7.09 -2.87
C VAL A 46 7.02 -8.08 -2.35
N ALA A 47 6.85 -9.22 -3.03
CA ALA A 47 5.86 -10.21 -2.65
C ALA A 47 6.23 -10.91 -1.33
N GLU A 48 7.50 -11.22 -1.14
CA GLU A 48 8.06 -11.74 0.12
C GLU A 48 7.79 -10.76 1.28
N ALA A 49 8.10 -9.48 1.11
CA ALA A 49 7.87 -8.45 2.13
C ALA A 49 6.38 -8.27 2.48
N LEU A 50 5.47 -8.46 1.51
CA LEU A 50 4.03 -8.36 1.70
C LEU A 50 3.36 -9.67 2.13
N GLY A 51 4.09 -10.79 2.20
CA GLY A 51 3.54 -12.10 2.50
C GLY A 51 2.54 -12.62 1.46
N VAL A 52 2.71 -12.24 0.19
CA VAL A 52 1.84 -12.64 -0.92
C VAL A 52 2.62 -13.36 -2.02
N THR A 53 1.92 -13.91 -3.00
CA THR A 53 2.59 -14.47 -4.18
C THR A 53 3.09 -13.36 -5.11
N ARG A 54 4.18 -13.62 -5.84
CA ARG A 54 4.70 -12.70 -6.88
C ARG A 54 3.62 -12.26 -7.87
N GLN A 55 2.78 -13.19 -8.31
CA GLN A 55 1.68 -12.89 -9.23
C GLN A 55 0.63 -11.96 -8.60
N ALA A 56 0.30 -12.16 -7.32
CA ALA A 56 -0.63 -11.29 -6.61
C ALA A 56 -0.06 -9.86 -6.47
N ALA A 57 1.22 -9.73 -6.09
CA ALA A 57 1.90 -8.43 -6.02
C ALA A 57 1.91 -7.72 -7.37
N HIS A 58 2.34 -8.40 -8.43
CA HIS A 58 2.36 -7.85 -9.78
C HIS A 58 0.97 -7.44 -10.26
N LYS A 59 -0.04 -8.31 -10.13
CA LYS A 59 -1.42 -8.01 -10.56
C LYS A 59 -2.01 -6.80 -9.82
N ARG A 60 -1.74 -6.67 -8.52
CA ARG A 60 -2.28 -5.60 -7.67
C ARG A 60 -1.63 -4.25 -7.95
N HIS A 61 -0.32 -4.24 -8.21
CA HIS A 61 0.47 -3.00 -8.20
C HIS A 61 1.03 -2.59 -9.57
N ALA A 62 1.30 -3.50 -10.49
CA ALA A 62 1.88 -3.17 -11.79
C ALA A 62 0.95 -2.33 -12.68
N ARG A 63 -0.37 -2.53 -12.59
CA ARG A 63 -1.36 -1.72 -13.34
C ARG A 63 -1.57 -0.31 -12.76
N ARG A 64 -1.17 -0.07 -11.51
CA ARG A 64 -1.44 1.19 -10.78
C ARG A 64 -0.21 2.11 -10.71
N GLY A 65 1.00 1.54 -10.85
CA GLY A 65 2.24 2.31 -10.92
C GLY A 65 2.45 3.02 -12.26
N ALA A 66 1.99 2.40 -13.36
CA ALA A 66 2.15 2.94 -14.72
C ALA A 66 1.45 4.31 -14.93
N ASP A 67 0.37 4.59 -14.21
CA ASP A 67 -0.35 5.87 -14.30
C ASP A 67 0.39 7.02 -13.59
N ARG A 68 1.19 6.73 -12.56
CA ARG A 68 1.90 7.78 -11.80
C ARG A 68 3.22 8.19 -12.44
N HIS A 69 3.98 7.24 -12.99
CA HIS A 69 5.28 7.52 -13.61
C HIS A 69 5.19 8.37 -14.90
N ARG A 70 3.99 8.50 -15.50
CA ARG A 70 3.78 9.41 -16.65
C ARG A 70 3.79 10.90 -16.28
N SER A 71 3.63 11.25 -15.00
CA SER A 71 3.44 12.65 -14.57
C SER A 71 4.67 13.30 -13.93
N GLU A 72 5.77 12.56 -13.77
CA GLU A 72 7.04 13.08 -13.23
C GLU A 72 8.16 12.84 -14.26
N ASP A 73 8.20 13.69 -15.29
CA ASP A 73 9.42 13.92 -16.06
C ASP A 73 9.83 15.39 -15.90
N PRO A 74 10.72 15.71 -14.93
CA PRO A 74 11.54 16.88 -14.97
C PRO A 74 12.99 16.42 -15.19
N THR A 75 13.39 16.28 -16.44
CA THR A 75 14.79 16.30 -16.92
C THR A 75 15.76 15.22 -16.41
N ARG A 76 16.12 14.31 -17.33
CA ARG A 76 17.43 13.66 -17.57
C ARG A 76 18.35 13.31 -16.39
#